data_AF-A0AAV2EQB6-F1
#
_entry.id   AF-A0AAV2EQB6-F1
#
_cell.length_a   1.000
_cell.length_b   1.000
_cell.length_c   1.000
_cell.angle_alpha   90.00
_cell.angle_beta   90.00
_cell.angle_gamma   90.00
#
_symmetry.space_group_name_H-M   'P 1'
#
loop_
_entity.id
_entity.type
_entity.pdbx_description
1 polymer ?
#
loop_
_entity_poly.entity_id
_entity_poly.type
_entity_poly.pdbx_seq_one_letter_code
_entity_poly.pdbx_strand_id
1 'polypeptide(L)' 'MGVEAFKGSIDPKEAVDWLKKTEKILNQIGCPDDVKFDYVVALLEKDAYDWWLTVPGVTDNTAQLTWNVFSNCSKSDMC' A
#
# COMPACT_ATOMS: atom_id res chain seq x y z
N MET A 1 8.28 17.36 2.88
CA MET A 1 6.96 16.76 3.14
C MET A 1 6.70 15.81 2.00
N GLY A 2 6.78 14.51 2.24
CA GLY A 2 6.58 13.50 1.22
C GLY A 2 6.53 12.14 1.87
N VAL A 3 5.75 11.24 1.28
CA VAL A 3 5.75 9.82 1.66
C VAL A 3 7.00 9.20 1.06
N GLU A 4 7.76 8.44 1.84
CA GLU A 4 8.94 7.72 1.37
C GLU A 4 8.53 6.43 0.66
N ALA A 5 9.25 6.04 -0.40
CA ALA A 5 9.01 4.77 -1.08
C ALA A 5 9.31 3.58 -0.16
N PHE A 6 8.50 2.52 -0.24
CA PHE A 6 8.62 1.33 0.58
C PHE A 6 9.17 0.18 -0.25
N LYS A 7 10.38 -0.25 0.10
CA LYS A 7 11.15 -1.27 -0.64
C LYS A 7 10.83 -2.71 -0.21
N GLY A 8 10.03 -2.88 0.84
CA GLY A 8 9.88 -4.14 1.57
C GLY A 8 10.57 -4.08 2.93
N SER A 9 10.02 -4.78 3.91
CA SER A 9 10.62 -4.98 5.23
C SER A 9 10.28 -6.39 5.73
N ILE A 10 11.16 -6.94 6.56
CA ILE A 10 10.98 -8.22 7.25
C ILE A 10 10.11 -8.04 8.50
N ASP A 11 9.95 -6.81 9.00
CA ASP A 11 9.04 -6.51 10.11
C ASP A 11 7.67 -6.05 9.57
N PRO A 12 6.59 -6.84 9.77
CA PRO A 12 5.25 -6.43 9.39
C PRO A 12 4.80 -5.11 10.03
N LYS A 13 5.34 -4.74 11.21
CA LYS A 13 5.02 -3.47 11.85
C LYS A 13 5.54 -2.28 11.05
N GLU A 14 6.71 -2.39 10.45
CA GLU A 14 7.28 -1.30 9.66
C GLU A 14 6.40 -1.00 8.44
N ALA A 15 5.87 -2.04 7.81
CA ALA A 15 4.93 -1.91 6.71
C ALA A 15 3.62 -1.25 7.13
N VAL A 16 3.05 -1.68 8.26
CA VAL A 16 1.82 -1.12 8.81
C VAL A 16 2.02 0.35 9.21
N ASP A 17 3.16 0.68 9.83
CA ASP A 17 3.47 2.06 10.22
C ASP A 17 3.76 2.95 9.02
N TRP A 18 4.42 2.43 8.00
CA TRP A 18 4.58 3.10 6.71
C TRP A 18 3.23 3.41 6.07
N LEU A 19 2.32 2.42 6.03
CA LEU A 19 1.00 2.60 5.44
C LEU A 19 0.19 3.67 6.19
N LYS A 20 0.19 3.65 7.53
CA LYS A 20 -0.48 4.67 8.35
C LYS A 20 0.07 6.07 8.12
N LYS A 21 1.40 6.21 7.99
CA LYS A 21 2.03 7.50 7.68
C LYS A 21 1.61 8.00 6.30
N THR A 22 1.59 7.10 5.31
CA THR A 22 1.16 7.37 3.94
C THR A 22 -0.29 7.84 3.91
N GLU A 23 -1.20 7.08 4.52
CA GLU A 23 -2.62 7.43 4.62
C GLU A 23 -2.83 8.79 5.31
N LYS A 24 -2.10 9.06 6.40
CA LYS A 24 -2.16 10.36 7.08
C LYS A 24 -1.75 11.51 6.15
N ILE A 25 -0.67 11.37 5.39
CA ILE A 25 -0.22 12.40 4.46
C ILE A 25 -1.21 12.59 3.31
N LEU A 26 -1.73 11.50 2.75
CA LEU A 26 -2.74 11.52 1.69
C LEU A 26 -4.03 12.21 2.14
N ASN A 27 -4.48 11.95 3.37
CA ASN A 27 -5.61 12.65 3.97
C ASN A 27 -5.31 14.14 4.17
N GLN A 28 -4.10 14.50 4.59
CA GLN A 28 -3.71 15.89 4.79
C GLN A 28 -3.69 16.71 3.50
N ILE A 29 -3.30 16.11 2.38
CA ILE A 29 -3.28 16.79 1.07
C ILE A 29 -4.64 16.74 0.36
N GLY A 30 -5.68 16.16 0.98
CA GLY A 30 -7.02 16.03 0.39
C GLY A 30 -7.06 15.11 -0.82
N CYS A 31 -6.16 14.11 -0.86
CA CYS A 31 -6.13 13.12 -1.93
C CYS A 31 -7.45 12.33 -1.91
N PRO A 32 -8.19 12.25 -3.03
CA PRO A 32 -9.45 11.53 -3.05
C PRO A 32 -9.19 10.01 -3.00
N ASP A 33 -10.10 9.28 -2.34
CA ASP A 33 -9.89 7.86 -2.00
C ASP A 33 -9.70 6.95 -3.22
N ASP A 34 -10.24 7.36 -4.37
CA ASP A 34 -10.12 6.69 -5.66
C ASP A 34 -8.69 6.66 -6.20
N VAL A 35 -7.84 7.64 -5.85
CA VAL A 35 -6.44 7.72 -6.31
C VAL A 35 -5.42 7.44 -5.21
N LYS A 36 -5.84 7.34 -3.95
CA LYS A 36 -4.94 6.97 -2.83
C LYS A 36 -4.27 5.61 -3.07
N PHE A 37 -5.03 4.69 -3.65
CA PHE A 37 -4.55 3.35 -3.94
C PHE A 37 -3.43 3.37 -4.97
N ASP A 38 -3.63 4.04 -6.11
CA ASP A 38 -2.59 4.18 -7.15
C ASP A 38 -1.34 4.87 -6.60
N TYR A 39 -1.52 5.85 -5.71
CA TYR A 39 -0.41 6.52 -5.06
C TYR A 39 0.38 5.59 -4.15
N VAL A 40 -0.30 4.77 -3.35
CA VAL A 40 0.34 3.79 -2.45
C VAL A 40 1.08 2.73 -3.26
N VAL A 41 0.49 2.22 -4.35
CA VAL A 41 1.16 1.26 -5.25
C VAL A 41 2.37 1.89 -5.92
N ALA A 42 2.30 3.15 -6.36
CA ALA A 42 3.42 3.87 -6.97
C ALA A 42 4.59 4.10 -6.00
N LEU A 43 4.35 4.02 -4.69
CA LEU A 43 5.39 4.10 -3.66
C LEU A 43 5.99 2.75 -3.30
N LEU A 44 5.41 1.63 -3.75
CA LEU A 44 6.02 0.32 -3.56
C LEU A 44 7.19 0.17 -4.53
N GLU A 45 8.34 -0.22 -4.01
CA GLU A 45 9.55 -0.49 -4.77
C GLU A 45 10.05 -1.92 -4.46
N LYS A 46 10.83 -2.48 -5.39
CA LYS A 46 11.54 -3.76 -5.19
C LYS A 46 10.62 -4.87 -4.68
N ASP A 47 10.99 -5.53 -3.59
CA ASP A 47 10.35 -6.71 -3.02
C ASP A 47 8.89 -6.44 -2.64
N ALA A 48 8.56 -5.20 -2.23
CA ALA A 48 7.18 -4.83 -1.93
C ALA A 48 6.30 -4.71 -3.18
N TYR A 49 6.87 -4.23 -4.29
CA TYR A 49 6.16 -4.17 -5.56
C TYR A 49 6.04 -5.55 -6.18
N ASP A 50 7.10 -6.37 -6.11
CA ASP A 50 7.07 -7.76 -6.56
C ASP A 50 6.02 -8.57 -5.78
N TRP A 51 5.95 -8.42 -4.45
CA TRP A 51 4.88 -8.99 -3.63
C TRP A 51 3.49 -8.52 -4.07
N TRP A 52 3.32 -7.22 -4.32
CA TRP A 52 2.05 -6.67 -4.76
C TRP A 52 1.54 -7.34 -6.05
N LEU A 53 2.43 -7.62 -7.00
CA LEU A 53 2.09 -8.32 -8.24
C LEU A 53 1.67 -9.79 -8.04
N THR A 54 2.04 -10.41 -6.90
CA THR A 54 1.62 -11.78 -6.57
C THR A 54 0.23 -11.86 -5.93
N VAL A 55 -0.34 -10.73 -5.49
CA VAL A 55 -1.67 -10.71 -4.88
C VAL A 55 -2.74 -11.00 -5.95
N PRO A 56 -3.52 -12.08 -5.81
CA PRO A 56 -4.54 -12.41 -6.80
C PRO A 56 -5.66 -11.35 -6.80
N GLY A 57 -5.96 -10.78 -7.97
CA GLY A 57 -7.02 -9.77 -8.17
C GLY A 57 -6.54 -8.40 -8.66
N VAL A 58 -5.24 -8.17 -8.83
CA VAL A 58 -4.68 -6.90 -9.36
C VAL A 58 -5.14 -6.60 -10.80
N THR A 59 -5.56 -7.60 -11.58
CA THR A 59 -5.93 -7.44 -12.99
C THR A 59 -7.44 -7.25 -13.25
N ASP A 60 -8.29 -7.50 -12.25
CA ASP A 60 -9.76 -7.54 -12.41
C ASP A 60 -10.43 -6.44 -11.58
N ASN A 61 -10.47 -5.21 -12.11
CA ASN A 61 -11.31 -4.08 -11.65
C ASN A 61 -11.37 -3.85 -10.12
N THR A 62 -10.19 -3.82 -9.51
CA THR A 62 -9.96 -3.65 -8.07
C THR A 62 -9.55 -2.19 -7.79
N ALA A 63 -10.51 -1.31 -7.53
CA ALA A 63 -10.24 -0.02 -6.86
C ALA A 63 -10.80 0.03 -5.43
N GLN A 64 -11.95 -0.62 -5.20
CA GLN A 64 -12.63 -0.62 -3.89
C GLN A 64 -12.35 -1.88 -3.04
N LEU A 65 -12.06 -3.01 -3.69
CA LEU A 65 -11.63 -4.24 -3.00
C LEU A 65 -10.16 -4.18 -2.57
N THR A 66 -9.36 -3.36 -3.23
CA THR A 66 -7.89 -3.32 -3.19
C THR A 66 -7.34 -2.65 -1.96
N TRP A 67 -7.94 -1.56 -1.47
CA TRP A 67 -7.48 -0.97 -0.21
C TRP A 67 -7.75 -1.90 0.97
N ASN A 68 -8.94 -2.50 1.01
CA ASN A 68 -9.30 -3.40 2.09
C ASN A 68 -8.49 -4.70 2.00
N VAL A 69 -8.27 -5.25 0.80
CA VAL A 69 -7.38 -6.40 0.58
C VAL A 69 -5.92 -6.05 0.87
N PHE A 70 -5.40 -4.92 0.39
CA PHE A 70 -4.03 -4.47 0.67
C PHE A 70 -3.82 -4.27 2.17
N SER A 71 -4.72 -3.54 2.83
CA SER A 71 -4.66 -3.31 4.28
C SER A 71 -4.83 -4.59 5.08
N ASN A 72 -5.56 -5.59 4.58
CA ASN A 72 -5.78 -6.86 5.28
C ASN A 72 -4.65 -7.87 5.01
N CYS A 73 -4.14 -7.96 3.79
CA CYS A 73 -2.98 -8.77 3.39
C CYS A 73 -1.68 -8.21 3.96
N SER A 74 -1.48 -6.88 3.99
CA SER A 74 -0.31 -6.29 4.64
C SER A 74 -0.25 -6.59 6.14
N LYS A 75 -1.40 -6.89 6.77
CA LYS A 75 -1.47 -7.34 8.17
C LYS A 75 -1.24 -8.84 8.35
N SER A 76 -1.36 -9.65 7.29
CA SER A 76 -1.38 -11.12 7.37
C SER A 76 -0.17 -11.78 6.70
N ASP A 77 0.39 -11.20 5.64
CA ASP A 77 1.38 -11.84 4.74
C ASP A 77 2.73 -11.14 4.65
N MET A 78 2.93 -9.98 5.31
CA MET A 78 4.25 -9.33 5.37
C MET A 78 5.16 -9.87 6.50
N CYS A 79 5.00 -11.15 6.82
CA CYS A 79 5.86 -11.94 7.71
C CYS A 79 6.95 -12.66 6.91
#